data_AF-A0A2W5VC51-F1
#
_entry.id   AF-A0A2W5VC51-F1
#
_cell.length_a   1.000
_cell.length_b   1.000
_cell.length_c   1.000
_cell.angle_alpha   90.00
_cell.angle_beta   90.00
_cell.angle_gamma   90.00
#
_symmetry.space_group_name_H-M   'P 1'
#
loop_
_entity.id
_entity.type
_entity.pdbx_description
1 polymer ?
#
loop_
_entity_poly.entity_id
_entity_poly.type
_entity_poly.pdbx_seq_one_letter_code
_entity_poly.pdbx_strand_id
1 'polypeptide(L)'
;MLKERRQAAETVAEALFAAEKAIDAAIASTATLAALMPHSRQAANLSAIVGQDALMSAINTMQALGVAREGIVTTHKHLTVAQHDIGLARVSFGDMAEKPGSPGPSGHLTVAA
;
A
#
# COMPACT_ATOMS: atom_id res chain seq x y z
N MET A 1 -13.42 -28.69 -13.80
CA MET A 1 -13.76 -27.33 -14.29
C MET A 1 -14.08 -26.28 -13.22
N LEU A 2 -14.52 -26.60 -11.98
CA LEU A 2 -14.70 -25.58 -10.92
C LEU A 2 -13.49 -25.49 -9.97
N LYS A 3 -12.95 -26.66 -9.60
CA LYS A 3 -11.81 -26.78 -8.68
C LYS A 3 -10.58 -26.04 -9.20
N GLU A 4 -10.29 -26.16 -10.50
CA GLU A 4 -9.13 -25.56 -11.14
C GLU A 4 -9.25 -24.04 -11.19
N ARG A 5 -10.44 -23.51 -11.52
CA ARG A 5 -10.71 -22.05 -11.48
C ARG A 5 -10.55 -21.49 -10.07
N ARG A 6 -11.10 -22.20 -9.07
CA ARG A 6 -10.99 -21.80 -7.67
C ARG A 6 -9.54 -21.79 -7.20
N GLN A 7 -8.79 -22.85 -7.50
CA GLN A 7 -7.38 -22.94 -7.12
C GLN A 7 -6.55 -21.82 -7.78
N ALA A 8 -6.79 -21.53 -9.06
CA ALA A 8 -6.14 -20.41 -9.74
C ALA A 8 -6.48 -19.06 -9.08
N ALA A 9 -7.74 -18.83 -8.72
CA ALA A 9 -8.17 -17.61 -8.04
C ALA A 9 -7.56 -17.47 -6.63
N GLU A 10 -7.47 -18.56 -5.87
CA GLU A 10 -6.83 -18.60 -4.55
C GLU A 10 -5.34 -18.23 -4.66
N THR A 11 -4.61 -18.83 -5.61
CA THR A 11 -3.19 -18.49 -5.83
C THR A 11 -2.99 -17.01 -6.22
N VAL A 12 -3.88 -16.46 -7.07
CA VAL A 12 -3.80 -15.04 -7.43
C VAL A 12 -4.11 -14.13 -6.22
N ALA A 13 -5.10 -14.49 -5.40
CA ALA A 13 -5.44 -13.74 -4.19
C ALA A 13 -4.29 -13.72 -3.17
N GLU A 14 -3.65 -14.87 -2.93
CA GLU A 14 -2.47 -14.97 -2.07
C GLU A 14 -1.32 -14.08 -2.55
N ALA A 15 -1.03 -14.10 -3.86
CA ALA A 15 -0.02 -13.25 -4.46
C ALA A 15 -0.35 -11.75 -4.36
N LEU A 16 -1.62 -11.39 -4.53
CA LEU A 16 -2.10 -10.01 -4.38
C LEU A 16 -1.87 -9.49 -2.96
N PHE A 17 -2.27 -10.24 -1.93
CA PHE A 17 -2.08 -9.83 -0.55
C PHE A 17 -0.60 -9.72 -0.17
N ALA A 18 0.23 -10.63 -0.68
CA ALA A 18 1.68 -10.55 -0.49
C ALA A 18 2.26 -9.28 -1.12
N ALA A 19 1.81 -8.91 -2.33
CA ALA A 19 2.24 -7.69 -3.00
C ALA A 19 1.78 -6.41 -2.27
N GLU A 20 0.52 -6.35 -1.83
CA GLU A 20 -0.01 -5.24 -1.03
C GLU A 20 0.81 -5.03 0.25
N LYS A 21 1.05 -6.12 1.01
CA LYS A 21 1.85 -6.09 2.24
C LYS A 21 3.29 -5.64 1.99
N ALA A 22 3.90 -6.09 0.90
CA ALA A 22 5.27 -5.70 0.55
C ALA A 22 5.38 -4.21 0.23
N ILE A 23 4.41 -3.64 -0.50
CA ILE A 23 4.37 -2.20 -0.80
C ILE A 23 4.19 -1.39 0.49
N ASP A 24 3.27 -1.78 1.37
CA ASP A 24 3.06 -1.08 2.64
C ASP A 24 4.33 -1.12 3.54
N ALA A 25 5.02 -2.27 3.59
CA ALA A 25 6.28 -2.40 4.31
C ALA A 25 7.41 -1.53 3.71
N ALA A 26 7.47 -1.42 2.38
CA ALA A 26 8.42 -0.57 1.69
C ALA A 26 8.17 0.92 1.98
N ILE A 27 6.90 1.35 2.00
CA ILE A 27 6.51 2.72 2.38
C ILE A 27 6.98 3.03 3.80
N ALA A 28 6.65 2.17 4.76
CA ALA A 28 7.03 2.36 6.16
C ALA A 28 8.54 2.49 6.33
N SER A 29 9.30 1.57 5.72
CA SER A 29 10.76 1.55 5.84
C SER A 29 11.41 2.77 5.18
N THR A 30 10.90 3.19 4.02
CA THR A 30 11.41 4.38 3.31
C THR A 30 11.11 5.67 4.08
N ALA A 31 9.93 5.77 4.68
CA ALA A 31 9.57 6.90 5.55
C ALA A 31 10.48 6.99 6.78
N THR A 32 10.78 5.85 7.43
CA THR A 32 11.73 5.80 8.55
C THR A 32 13.12 6.28 8.12
N LEU A 33 13.62 5.83 6.97
CA LEU A 33 14.92 6.27 6.45
C LEU A 33 14.93 7.78 6.17
N ALA A 34 13.90 8.30 5.51
CA ALA A 34 13.77 9.72 5.19
C ALA A 34 13.74 10.59 6.45
N ALA A 35 13.10 10.13 7.53
CA ALA A 35 13.06 10.83 8.81
C ALA A 35 14.39 10.76 9.59
N LEU A 36 15.11 9.63 9.48
CA LEU A 36 16.37 9.42 10.20
C LEU A 36 17.47 10.38 9.73
N MET A 37 17.58 10.63 8.42
CA MET A 37 18.63 11.49 7.86
C MET A 37 18.71 12.90 8.48
N PRO A 38 17.63 13.70 8.51
CA PRO A 38 17.65 15.03 9.15
C PRO A 38 17.93 14.95 10.66
N HIS A 39 17.42 13.92 11.34
CA HIS A 39 17.68 13.73 12.78
C HIS A 39 19.16 13.42 13.05
N SER A 40 19.75 12.48 12.31
CA SER A 40 21.15 12.10 12.45
C SER A 40 22.10 13.25 12.12
N ARG A 41 21.84 14.05 11.08
CA ARG A 41 22.69 15.22 10.79
C ARG A 41 22.63 16.25 11.92
N GLN A 42 21.45 16.47 12.53
CA GLN A 42 21.27 17.42 13.63
C GLN A 42 22.00 16.94 14.89
N ALA A 43 21.86 15.67 15.23
CA ALA A 43 22.55 15.05 16.35
C ALA A 43 24.08 15.13 16.22
N ALA A 44 24.59 15.08 14.99
CA ALA A 44 26.01 15.23 14.69
C ALA A 44 26.48 16.69 14.49
N ASN A 45 25.61 17.69 14.71
CA ASN A 45 25.87 19.12 14.46
C ASN A 45 26.42 19.41 13.05
N LEU A 46 25.90 18.70 12.06
CA LEU A 46 26.29 18.84 10.65
C LEU A 46 25.39 19.84 9.92
N SER A 47 25.94 20.45 8.87
CA SER A 47 25.21 21.37 7.99
C SER A 47 23.97 20.72 7.39
N ALA A 48 22.92 21.52 7.17
CA ALA A 48 21.66 21.07 6.58
C ALA A 48 21.81 20.54 5.14
N ILE A 49 22.86 20.94 4.41
CA ILE A 49 23.11 20.46 3.05
C ILE A 49 23.70 19.04 3.02
N VAL A 50 24.24 18.56 4.14
CA VAL A 50 24.81 17.22 4.23
C VAL A 50 23.70 16.18 4.03
N GLY A 51 23.83 15.39 2.97
CA GLY A 51 22.86 14.34 2.61
C GLY A 51 21.58 14.84 1.95
N GLN A 52 21.51 16.12 1.54
CA GLN A 52 20.30 16.69 0.93
C GLN A 52 19.82 15.91 -0.30
N ASP A 53 20.73 15.55 -1.22
CA ASP A 53 20.37 14.81 -2.44
C ASP A 53 19.87 13.39 -2.14
N ALA A 54 20.43 12.75 -1.11
CA ALA A 54 19.98 11.44 -0.64
C ALA A 54 18.58 11.53 0.00
N LEU A 55 18.31 12.57 0.80
CA LEU A 55 16.99 12.85 1.35
C LEU A 55 15.96 13.06 0.24
N MET A 56 16.29 13.87 -0.77
CA MET A 56 15.39 14.10 -1.91
C MET A 56 15.13 12.81 -2.69
N SER A 57 16.14 11.98 -2.89
CA SER A 57 15.99 10.67 -3.55
C SER A 57 15.06 9.73 -2.77
N ALA A 58 15.17 9.71 -1.43
CA ALA A 58 14.27 8.92 -0.58
C ALA A 58 12.82 9.43 -0.63
N ILE A 59 12.62 10.76 -0.62
CA ILE A 59 11.29 11.37 -0.75
C ILE A 59 10.65 11.02 -2.11
N ASN A 60 11.41 11.13 -3.20
CA ASN A 60 10.94 10.76 -4.53
C ASN A 60 10.59 9.26 -4.62
N THR A 61 11.40 8.41 -3.99
CA THR A 61 11.12 6.96 -3.89
C THR A 61 9.81 6.71 -3.15
N MET A 62 9.58 7.40 -2.03
CA MET A 62 8.35 7.29 -1.26
C MET A 62 7.11 7.73 -2.06
N GLN A 63 7.23 8.78 -2.88
CA GLN A 63 6.17 9.18 -3.80
C GLN A 63 5.83 8.07 -4.81
N ALA A 64 6.86 7.47 -5.42
CA ALA A 64 6.68 6.37 -6.37
C ALA A 64 6.01 5.14 -5.72
N LEU A 65 6.35 4.83 -4.46
CA LEU A 65 5.68 3.78 -3.68
C LEU A 65 4.21 4.11 -3.41
N GLY A 66 3.87 5.39 -3.18
CA GLY A 66 2.49 5.85 -3.08
C GLY A 66 1.67 5.58 -4.35
N VAL A 67 2.25 5.87 -5.52
CA VAL A 67 1.64 5.55 -6.83
C VAL A 67 1.52 4.03 -7.03
N ALA A 68 2.55 3.26 -6.65
CA ALA A 68 2.49 1.80 -6.73
C ALA A 68 1.35 1.23 -5.86
N ARG A 69 1.12 1.81 -4.67
CA ARG A 69 0.02 1.44 -3.78
C ARG A 69 -1.34 1.72 -4.39
N GLU A 70 -1.51 2.85 -5.06
CA GLU A 70 -2.75 3.14 -5.81
C GLU A 70 -2.97 2.12 -6.94
N GLY A 71 -1.90 1.77 -7.66
CA GLY A 71 -1.92 0.77 -8.72
C GLY A 71 -2.33 -0.63 -8.23
N ILE A 72 -1.80 -1.09 -7.09
CA ILE A 72 -2.13 -2.42 -6.56
C ILE A 72 -3.57 -2.48 -6.02
N VAL A 73 -4.05 -1.40 -5.38
CA VAL A 73 -5.47 -1.30 -4.94
C VAL A 73 -6.42 -1.30 -6.13
N THR A 74 -6.06 -0.64 -7.23
CA THR A 74 -6.84 -0.68 -8.47
C THR A 74 -6.83 -2.09 -9.09
N THR A 75 -5.69 -2.77 -9.05
CA THR A 75 -5.56 -4.17 -9.47
C THR A 75 -6.49 -5.09 -8.67
N HIS A 76 -6.55 -4.93 -7.34
CA HIS A 76 -7.48 -5.64 -6.47
C HIS A 76 -8.94 -5.49 -6.93
N LYS A 77 -9.37 -4.26 -7.22
CA LYS A 77 -10.74 -3.97 -7.71
C LYS A 77 -11.03 -4.67 -9.04
N HIS A 78 -10.09 -4.66 -9.97
CA HIS A 78 -10.24 -5.38 -11.25
C HIS A 78 -10.30 -6.89 -11.08
N LEU A 79 -9.56 -7.45 -10.12
CA LEU A 79 -9.62 -8.88 -9.82
C LEU A 79 -10.98 -9.31 -9.25
N THR A 80 -11.70 -8.42 -8.56
CA THR A 80 -13.11 -8.67 -8.18
C THR A 80 -14.03 -8.82 -9.40
N VAL A 81 -13.80 -8.05 -10.47
CA VAL A 81 -14.54 -8.21 -11.73
C VAL A 81 -14.17 -9.53 -12.40
N ALA A 82 -12.88 -9.83 -12.51
CA ALA A 82 -12.42 -11.09 -13.11
C ALA A 82 -12.97 -12.33 -12.37
N GLN A 83 -13.07 -12.26 -11.04
CA GLN A 83 -13.71 -13.28 -10.22
C GLN A 83 -15.17 -13.55 -10.64
N HIS A 84 -15.94 -12.48 -10.91
CA HIS A 84 -17.31 -12.60 -11.38
C HIS A 84 -17.36 -13.27 -12.77
N ASP A 85 -16.51 -12.84 -13.68
CA ASP A 85 -16.47 -13.34 -15.07
C ASP A 85 -16.12 -14.83 -15.15
N ILE A 86 -15.31 -15.34 -14.21
CA ILE A 86 -15.01 -16.77 -14.11
C ILE A 86 -16.03 -17.55 -13.26
N GLY A 87 -17.19 -16.97 -12.91
CA GLY A 87 -18.28 -17.64 -12.22
C GLY A 87 -18.01 -17.94 -10.73
N LEU A 88 -17.14 -17.16 -10.09
CA LEU A 88 -16.78 -17.29 -8.68
C LEU A 88 -17.32 -16.15 -7.80
N ALA A 89 -18.35 -15.42 -8.27
CA ALA A 89 -18.91 -14.25 -7.59
C ALA A 89 -19.42 -14.50 -6.15
N ARG A 90 -19.77 -15.74 -5.80
CA ARG A 90 -20.21 -16.13 -4.43
C ARG A 90 -19.06 -16.58 -3.53
N VAL A 91 -17.85 -16.73 -4.07
CA VAL A 91 -16.68 -17.12 -3.27
C VAL A 91 -16.10 -15.86 -2.62
N SER A 92 -15.72 -15.92 -1.35
CA SER A 92 -14.92 -14.85 -0.74
C SER A 92 -13.48 -15.30 -0.68
N PHE A 93 -12.56 -14.44 -1.13
CA PHE A 93 -11.11 -14.63 -1.02
C PHE A 93 -10.48 -13.66 -0.02
N GLY A 94 -11.28 -12.85 0.69
CA GLY A 94 -10.81 -11.86 1.66
C GLY A 94 -10.56 -12.44 3.05
N ASP A 95 -9.59 -11.86 3.76
CA ASP A 95 -9.32 -12.15 5.18
C ASP A 95 -10.55 -11.83 6.04
N MET A 96 -10.80 -12.62 7.08
CA MET A 96 -12.01 -12.59 7.92
C MET A 96 -12.08 -11.34 8.84
N ALA A 97 -11.12 -10.42 8.71
CA ALA A 97 -11.21 -9.11 9.32
C ALA A 97 -12.13 -8.24 8.47
N GLU A 98 -13.26 -7.84 9.05
CA GLU A 98 -14.12 -6.82 8.48
C GLU A 98 -13.26 -5.58 8.15
N LYS A 99 -13.08 -5.30 6.85
CA LYS A 99 -12.48 -4.05 6.41
C LYS A 99 -13.24 -2.95 7.14
N PRO A 100 -12.57 -2.02 7.86
CA PRO A 100 -13.27 -0.88 8.44
C PRO A 100 -14.12 -0.28 7.32
N GLY A 101 -15.45 -0.26 7.52
CA GLY A 101 -16.39 0.06 6.46
C GLY A 101 -15.93 1.33 5.76
N SER A 102 -15.87 1.31 4.41
CA SER A 102 -15.61 2.53 3.66
C SER A 102 -16.51 3.61 4.25
N PRO A 103 -15.96 4.71 4.80
CA PRO A 103 -16.81 5.76 5.27
C PRO A 103 -17.60 6.20 4.05
N GLY A 104 -18.94 6.10 4.12
CA GLY A 104 -19.75 7.06 3.38
C GLY A 104 -19.24 8.47 3.72
N PRO A 105 -19.48 9.50 2.89
CA PRO A 105 -18.92 10.83 3.12
C PRO A 105 -19.44 11.40 4.45
N SER A 106 -18.73 11.12 5.54
CA SER A 106 -19.05 11.54 6.89
C SER A 106 -17.74 11.93 7.56
N GLY A 107 -17.48 13.22 7.56
CA GLY A 107 -16.32 13.80 8.23
C GLY A 107 -15.93 15.13 7.61
N HIS A 108 -16.59 16.22 8.01
CA HIS A 108 -15.98 17.54 7.91
C HIS A 108 -14.84 17.57 8.93
N LEU A 109 -13.63 17.88 8.47
CA LEU A 109 -12.49 18.11 9.35
C LEU A 109 -12.71 19.45 10.06
N THR A 110 -13.13 19.43 11.31
CA THR A 110 -13.02 20.60 12.19
C THR A 110 -11.61 20.63 12.77
N VAL A 111 -10.77 21.49 12.18
CA VAL A 111 -9.51 21.89 12.81
C VAL A 111 -9.89 22.84 13.96
N ALA A 112 -9.59 22.43 15.19
CA ALA A 112 -9.68 23.32 16.34
C ALA A 112 -8.61 24.41 16.18
N ALA A 113 -9.05 25.67 16.19
CA ALA A 113 -8.21 26.86 16.19
C ALA A 113 -7.61 27.13 17.58
#